data_AF-A0A328ED59-F1
#
_entry.id   AF-A0A328ED59-F1
#
_cell.length_a   1.000
_cell.length_b   1.000
_cell.length_c   1.000
_cell.angle_alpha   90.00
_cell.angle_beta   90.00
_cell.angle_gamma   90.00
#
_symmetry.space_group_name_H-M   'P 1'
#
loop_
_entity.id
_entity.type
_entity.pdbx_description
1 polymer ?
#
loop_
_entity_poly.entity_id
_entity_poly.type
_entity_poly.pdbx_seq_one_letter_code
_entity_poly.pdbx_strand_id
1 'polypeptide(L)'
;MAVAITRPLIRRLFLHSSATIAPRPTPPVFNLHAKINFATSSTRSRRNRARSNEITSSIAQKSRKSLLNRRTRSEKEIDEESFLKLYGNDDSAHVPVLLGEVVDVFSSVRLRSFVDCTLGCAGHSSAIILAHPEMQVYIGLDVDPVAHQMAQDRMNAVLKESNYSDSKLKVHTYLKNFKDVKYVLCEVDKQLITSGVDGILMDLGMSSMQVNDAQRGFSVLKRGPLDMRMDPKGSLKAEDILNSWPADEVGRILRDYGEESNWHFLQNKIVTARQTGGLHSTGQLVHLIQNSTFRTKGRQGWIKTATRVFQALRIAVNDELRTLEGSIYSCFSALAPGGRLAIISFHSLEDRIVKHAFLRIINGDNLAAAATEAGEKCPHSSEEMEDGEREVWVKQTIRGQNGTILTKRPITPSQREEALNTRSRSAKLRVIQKGLR
;
A
#
# COMPACT_ATOMS: atom_id res chain seq x y z
N MET A 1 28.06 45.76 25.45
CA MET A 1 27.79 45.23 26.81
C MET A 1 26.52 44.39 26.70
N ALA A 2 26.48 43.07 26.88
CA ALA A 2 27.22 42.14 27.77
C ALA A 2 26.77 42.22 29.25
N VAL A 3 26.55 41.13 30.00
CA VAL A 3 26.25 39.70 29.68
C VAL A 3 25.83 38.96 30.97
N ALA A 4 25.25 37.75 30.87
CA ALA A 4 24.96 36.80 31.97
C ALA A 4 23.89 37.24 33.02
N ILE A 5 23.09 36.40 33.69
CA ILE A 5 23.14 34.97 34.11
C ILE A 5 24.00 34.70 35.35
N THR A 6 23.35 34.35 36.47
CA THR A 6 23.96 33.58 37.56
C THR A 6 23.01 32.48 38.04
N ARG A 7 23.58 31.28 38.25
CA ARG A 7 23.00 30.18 39.05
C ARG A 7 23.47 30.34 40.50
N PRO A 8 23.05 29.42 41.38
CA PRO A 8 24.08 28.62 42.05
C PRO A 8 23.94 27.11 41.80
N LEU A 9 25.08 26.41 41.83
CA LEU A 9 25.18 24.96 42.01
C LEU A 9 25.54 24.67 43.47
N ILE A 10 25.32 23.42 43.91
CA ILE A 10 26.27 22.51 44.62
C ILE A 10 25.44 21.27 45.04
N ARG A 11 25.71 20.04 44.56
CA ARG A 11 26.81 19.10 44.92
C ARG A 11 26.82 18.76 46.43
N ARG A 12 27.18 17.56 46.91
CA ARG A 12 27.37 16.19 46.35
C ARG A 12 27.81 15.34 47.57
N LEU A 13 27.38 14.08 47.72
CA LEU A 13 28.19 13.04 48.37
C LEU A 13 27.55 11.64 48.25
N PHE A 14 28.40 10.63 48.12
CA PHE A 14 28.14 9.20 48.32
C PHE A 14 28.98 8.75 49.52
N LEU A 15 28.61 7.65 50.18
CA LEU A 15 29.56 6.66 50.71
C LEU A 15 28.84 5.33 51.01
N HIS A 16 29.62 4.26 51.21
CA HIS A 16 29.16 2.88 51.53
C HIS A 16 29.08 2.75 53.08
N SER A 17 28.62 1.67 53.75
CA SER A 17 28.26 0.28 53.39
C SER A 17 27.08 -0.17 54.31
N SER A 18 26.69 -1.41 54.61
CA SER A 18 27.19 -2.78 54.36
C SER A 18 26.04 -3.82 54.47
N ALA A 19 26.34 -5.13 54.42
CA ALA A 19 25.34 -6.22 54.37
C ALA A 19 25.18 -7.04 55.67
N THR A 20 24.00 -7.68 55.82
CA THR A 20 23.75 -8.94 56.56
C THR A 20 22.54 -9.68 55.95
N ILE A 21 22.38 -10.99 56.22
CA ILE A 21 21.62 -11.94 55.38
C ILE A 21 20.73 -12.91 56.19
N ALA A 22 19.54 -13.23 55.63
CA ALA A 22 18.68 -14.40 55.93
C ALA A 22 17.97 -14.44 57.33
N PRO A 23 16.96 -15.32 57.55
CA PRO A 23 16.37 -16.33 56.65
C PRO A 23 14.85 -16.17 56.37
N ARG A 24 14.28 -17.10 55.57
CA ARG A 24 12.83 -17.21 55.28
C ARG A 24 12.20 -18.39 56.05
N PRO A 25 10.92 -18.32 56.44
CA PRO A 25 10.17 -19.48 56.94
C PRO A 25 9.57 -20.33 55.81
N THR A 26 9.43 -21.63 56.03
CA THR A 26 8.59 -22.57 55.28
C THR A 26 7.28 -22.84 56.04
N PRO A 27 6.19 -23.18 55.34
CA PRO A 27 5.45 -24.41 55.69
C PRO A 27 4.74 -25.06 54.46
N PRO A 28 3.95 -26.13 54.62
CA PRO A 28 4.34 -27.43 55.21
C PRO A 28 4.06 -28.59 54.23
N VAL A 29 4.57 -29.79 54.54
CA VAL A 29 4.21 -31.03 53.81
C VAL A 29 2.95 -31.64 54.44
N PHE A 30 1.96 -32.01 53.62
CA PHE A 30 0.86 -32.88 54.02
C PHE A 30 0.78 -34.10 53.11
N ASN A 31 1.02 -35.28 53.68
CA ASN A 31 0.66 -36.55 53.06
C ASN A 31 -0.80 -36.87 53.36
N LEU A 32 -1.57 -37.29 52.35
CA LEU A 32 -2.85 -37.95 52.57
C LEU A 32 -3.08 -39.04 51.53
N HIS A 33 -3.04 -40.31 51.97
CA HIS A 33 -3.49 -41.43 51.16
C HIS A 33 -5.02 -41.38 51.04
N ALA A 34 -5.54 -41.24 49.82
CA ALA A 34 -6.95 -41.44 49.50
C ALA A 34 -7.07 -42.42 48.32
N LYS A 35 -8.01 -43.37 48.42
CA LYS A 35 -8.16 -44.48 47.46
C LYS A 35 -8.78 -44.00 46.15
N ILE A 36 -8.24 -44.48 45.03
CA ILE A 36 -8.82 -44.26 43.69
C ILE A 36 -10.01 -45.22 43.52
N ASN A 37 -11.22 -44.70 43.38
CA ASN A 37 -12.35 -45.42 42.82
C ASN A 37 -12.55 -44.98 41.36
N PHE A 38 -12.57 -45.94 40.44
CA PHE A 38 -12.87 -45.68 39.03
C PHE A 38 -14.37 -45.43 38.83
N ALA A 39 -14.73 -44.32 38.18
CA ALA A 39 -16.07 -44.06 37.66
C ALA A 39 -15.96 -43.56 36.21
N THR A 40 -16.68 -44.22 35.29
CA THR A 40 -16.54 -44.05 33.84
C THR A 40 -17.24 -42.79 33.33
N SER A 41 -16.54 -41.96 32.53
CA SER A 41 -17.19 -40.89 31.75
C SER A 41 -16.48 -40.65 30.39
N SER A 42 -16.94 -41.35 29.35
CA SER A 42 -16.36 -41.30 28.00
C SER A 42 -16.61 -39.99 27.23
N THR A 43 -17.55 -39.15 27.69
CA THR A 43 -17.99 -37.93 27.01
C THR A 43 -17.06 -36.72 27.18
N ARG A 44 -16.24 -36.67 28.23
CA ARG A 44 -15.36 -35.50 28.52
C ARG A 44 -14.15 -35.41 27.58
N SER A 45 -13.71 -36.53 27.02
CA SER A 45 -12.54 -36.63 26.12
C SER A 45 -12.74 -35.88 24.78
N ARG A 46 -13.87 -36.09 24.10
CA ARG A 46 -14.12 -35.52 22.75
C ARG A 46 -14.13 -33.99 22.73
N ARG A 47 -14.71 -33.33 23.76
CA ARG A 47 -14.72 -31.85 23.85
C ARG A 47 -13.33 -31.26 24.06
N ASN A 48 -12.48 -31.89 24.88
CA ASN A 48 -11.10 -31.44 25.06
C ASN A 48 -10.27 -31.62 23.79
N ARG A 49 -10.44 -32.75 23.06
CA ARG A 49 -9.71 -33.02 21.81
C ARG A 49 -10.10 -32.05 20.68
N ALA A 50 -11.37 -31.66 20.59
CA ALA A 50 -11.82 -30.61 19.67
C ALA A 50 -11.19 -29.25 20.01
N ARG A 51 -11.28 -28.83 21.27
CA ARG A 51 -10.76 -27.53 21.73
C ARG A 51 -9.23 -27.44 21.65
N SER A 52 -8.50 -28.54 21.86
CA SER A 52 -7.06 -28.58 21.63
C SER A 52 -6.72 -28.46 20.15
N ASN A 53 -7.51 -29.05 19.24
CA ASN A 53 -7.31 -28.92 17.80
C ASN A 53 -7.62 -27.49 17.30
N GLU A 54 -8.60 -26.80 17.88
CA GLU A 54 -8.83 -25.36 17.62
C GLU A 54 -7.65 -24.50 18.10
N ILE A 55 -7.11 -24.79 19.29
CA ILE A 55 -5.98 -24.06 19.85
C ILE A 55 -4.69 -24.31 19.04
N THR A 56 -4.38 -25.56 18.69
CA THR A 56 -3.19 -25.89 17.88
C THR A 56 -3.31 -25.37 16.45
N SER A 57 -4.50 -25.42 15.83
CA SER A 57 -4.71 -24.80 14.51
C SER A 57 -4.64 -23.27 14.57
N SER A 58 -5.14 -22.63 15.64
CA SER A 58 -4.98 -21.18 15.86
C SER A 58 -3.51 -20.78 16.07
N ILE A 59 -2.75 -21.55 16.85
CA ILE A 59 -1.31 -21.33 17.06
C ILE A 59 -0.52 -21.60 15.77
N ALA A 60 -0.83 -22.66 15.04
CA ALA A 60 -0.22 -22.96 13.74
C ALA A 60 -0.56 -21.88 12.69
N GLN A 61 -1.79 -21.35 12.67
CA GLN A 61 -2.15 -20.20 11.83
C GLN A 61 -1.41 -18.94 12.23
N LYS A 62 -1.28 -18.63 13.52
CA LYS A 62 -0.52 -17.48 14.02
C LYS A 62 0.97 -17.58 13.68
N SER A 63 1.58 -18.74 13.89
CA SER A 63 2.99 -19.03 13.56
C SER A 63 3.21 -19.00 12.03
N ARG A 64 2.35 -19.67 11.25
CA ARG A 64 2.39 -19.64 9.79
C ARG A 64 2.18 -18.22 9.26
N LYS A 65 1.38 -17.38 9.92
CA LYS A 65 1.18 -15.96 9.57
C LYS A 65 2.37 -15.09 9.96
N SER A 66 2.98 -15.24 11.13
CA SER A 66 4.20 -14.49 11.49
C SER A 66 5.37 -14.87 10.57
N LEU A 67 5.52 -16.15 10.23
CA LEU A 67 6.45 -16.65 9.22
C LEU A 67 6.09 -16.18 7.79
N LEU A 68 4.82 -15.99 7.46
CA LEU A 68 4.41 -15.40 6.18
C LEU A 68 4.82 -13.93 6.12
N ASN A 69 4.48 -13.16 7.16
CA ASN A 69 4.80 -11.75 7.29
C ASN A 69 6.33 -11.52 7.29
N ARG A 70 7.13 -12.34 7.99
CA ARG A 70 8.60 -12.23 7.96
C ARG A 70 9.21 -12.59 6.60
N ARG A 71 8.46 -13.26 5.71
CA ARG A 71 8.88 -13.55 4.32
C ARG A 71 8.45 -12.48 3.32
N THR A 72 7.51 -11.58 3.66
CA THR A 72 7.10 -10.44 2.82
C THR A 72 7.68 -9.12 3.29
N ARG A 73 7.90 -8.97 4.60
CA ARG A 73 8.46 -7.76 5.20
C ARG A 73 9.86 -7.48 4.65
N SER A 74 10.09 -6.21 4.31
CA SER A 74 11.42 -5.70 4.01
C SER A 74 12.32 -5.79 5.24
N GLU A 75 13.59 -6.10 4.98
CA GLU A 75 14.67 -6.15 5.97
C GLU A 75 15.58 -4.90 5.85
N LYS A 76 15.22 -3.95 4.97
CA LYS A 76 15.95 -2.69 4.78
C LYS A 76 15.73 -1.75 5.95
N GLU A 77 16.83 -1.20 6.46
CA GLU A 77 16.77 -0.12 7.44
C GLU A 77 16.62 1.23 6.73
N ILE A 78 15.84 2.13 7.35
CA ILE A 78 15.74 3.53 6.94
C ILE A 78 16.84 4.29 7.68
N ASP A 79 17.70 4.99 6.94
CA ASP A 79 18.55 6.03 7.52
C ASP A 79 17.67 7.18 8.01
N GLU A 80 17.54 7.27 9.33
CA GLU A 80 16.68 8.24 10.00
C GLU A 80 17.19 9.67 9.85
N GLU A 81 18.50 9.88 9.65
CA GLU A 81 19.06 11.23 9.46
C GLU A 81 18.74 11.78 8.07
N SER A 82 19.02 11.02 6.99
CA SER A 82 18.58 11.42 5.64
C SER A 82 17.06 11.48 5.51
N PHE A 83 16.33 10.59 6.17
CA PHE A 83 14.86 10.61 6.22
C PHE A 83 14.33 11.90 6.84
N LEU A 84 14.84 12.30 8.01
CA LEU A 84 14.41 13.53 8.67
C LEU A 84 14.89 14.78 7.92
N LYS A 85 16.07 14.74 7.31
CA LYS A 85 16.62 15.84 6.50
C LYS A 85 15.83 16.10 5.22
N LEU A 86 15.32 15.05 4.56
CA LEU A 86 14.53 15.15 3.32
C LEU A 86 13.01 15.26 3.55
N TYR A 87 12.50 14.77 4.69
CA TYR A 87 11.05 14.60 4.93
C TYR A 87 10.59 14.88 6.38
N GLY A 88 11.42 15.44 7.28
CA GLY A 88 11.15 15.42 8.73
C GLY A 88 10.93 16.76 9.45
N ASN A 89 10.87 17.89 8.74
CA ASN A 89 10.75 19.22 9.37
C ASN A 89 9.31 19.79 9.44
N ASP A 90 8.30 19.08 8.94
CA ASP A 90 6.89 19.50 9.01
C ASP A 90 5.93 18.30 8.84
N ASP A 91 4.75 18.34 9.47
CA ASP A 91 3.66 17.36 9.33
C ASP A 91 3.08 17.31 7.89
N SER A 92 3.49 18.23 7.02
CA SER A 92 3.16 18.25 5.59
C SER A 92 4.06 17.36 4.72
N ALA A 93 5.25 16.98 5.19
CA ALA A 93 6.29 16.37 4.37
C ALA A 93 5.98 14.90 4.00
N HIS A 94 5.65 14.66 2.73
CA HIS A 94 5.28 13.34 2.24
C HIS A 94 6.48 12.40 2.07
N VAL A 95 6.71 11.54 3.06
CA VAL A 95 7.57 10.34 2.95
C VAL A 95 6.97 9.38 1.89
N PRO A 96 7.69 8.99 0.83
CA PRO A 96 7.23 7.97 -0.12
C PRO A 96 7.25 6.58 0.51
N VAL A 97 6.32 5.71 0.13
CA VAL A 97 6.13 4.39 0.75
C VAL A 97 7.02 3.36 0.06
N LEU A 98 7.72 2.50 0.81
CA LEU A 98 8.68 1.54 0.24
C LEU A 98 9.76 2.20 -0.66
N LEU A 99 10.15 3.45 -0.34
CA LEU A 99 11.08 4.24 -1.16
C LEU A 99 12.40 3.50 -1.43
N GLY A 100 12.98 2.89 -0.39
CA GLY A 100 14.25 2.20 -0.50
C GLY A 100 14.15 0.93 -1.36
N GLU A 101 13.04 0.21 -1.25
CA GLU A 101 12.74 -1.00 -2.00
C GLU A 101 12.45 -0.68 -3.48
N VAL A 102 11.77 0.44 -3.76
CA VAL A 102 11.55 0.90 -5.14
C VAL A 102 12.88 1.24 -5.82
N VAL A 103 13.82 1.90 -5.14
CA VAL A 103 15.16 2.14 -5.71
C VAL A 103 15.92 0.83 -5.94
N ASP A 104 15.91 -0.10 -4.97
CA ASP A 104 16.58 -1.42 -5.15
C ASP A 104 16.01 -2.20 -6.34
N VAL A 105 14.69 -2.13 -6.54
CA VAL A 105 13.97 -2.80 -7.64
C VAL A 105 14.40 -2.31 -9.03
N PHE A 106 14.94 -1.11 -9.15
CA PHE A 106 15.48 -0.59 -10.41
C PHE A 106 17.02 -0.56 -10.46
N SER A 107 17.72 -0.70 -9.32
CA SER A 107 19.18 -0.58 -9.21
C SER A 107 20.00 -1.45 -10.19
N SER A 108 19.52 -2.63 -10.55
CA SER A 108 20.19 -3.53 -11.51
C SER A 108 19.77 -3.31 -12.98
N VAL A 109 18.89 -2.35 -13.26
CA VAL A 109 18.42 -1.99 -14.60
C VAL A 109 18.99 -0.63 -14.96
N ARG A 110 19.60 -0.53 -16.14
CA ARG A 110 20.15 0.74 -16.64
C ARG A 110 19.02 1.65 -17.12
N LEU A 111 18.41 2.41 -16.22
CA LEU A 111 17.26 3.28 -16.51
C LEU A 111 17.67 4.51 -17.34
N ARG A 112 17.73 4.35 -18.66
CA ARG A 112 17.79 5.50 -19.59
C ARG A 112 16.41 6.15 -19.77
N SER A 113 15.35 5.39 -19.56
CA SER A 113 13.96 5.80 -19.72
C SER A 113 13.09 5.28 -18.57
N PHE A 114 12.39 6.20 -17.90
CA PHE A 114 11.55 5.87 -16.74
C PHE A 114 10.18 6.57 -16.79
N VAL A 115 9.14 5.87 -16.36
CA VAL A 115 7.77 6.40 -16.27
C VAL A 115 7.21 6.24 -14.86
N ASP A 116 6.83 7.35 -14.23
CA ASP A 116 6.02 7.36 -13.02
C ASP A 116 4.57 7.63 -13.39
N CYS A 117 3.73 6.61 -13.27
CA CYS A 117 2.30 6.68 -13.58
C CYS A 117 1.46 7.40 -12.50
N THR A 118 2.10 7.81 -11.42
CA THR A 118 1.48 8.14 -10.13
C THR A 118 2.29 9.24 -9.42
N LEU A 119 2.66 10.25 -10.19
CA LEU A 119 3.69 11.24 -9.90
C LEU A 119 3.61 11.82 -8.48
N GLY A 120 2.41 12.13 -7.97
CA GLY A 120 2.20 12.61 -6.62
C GLY A 120 2.99 13.89 -6.35
N CYS A 121 3.87 13.87 -5.34
CA CYS A 121 4.82 14.96 -5.05
C CYS A 121 6.20 14.76 -5.70
N ALA A 122 6.33 13.92 -6.74
CA ALA A 122 7.58 13.42 -7.33
C ALA A 122 8.56 12.77 -6.32
N GLY A 123 8.06 12.21 -5.21
CA GLY A 123 8.90 11.70 -4.12
C GLY A 123 9.74 10.49 -4.53
N HIS A 124 9.10 9.45 -5.09
CA HIS A 124 9.79 8.30 -5.67
C HIS A 124 10.71 8.72 -6.82
N SER A 125 10.18 9.50 -7.75
CA SER A 125 10.86 9.89 -8.97
C SER A 125 12.10 10.77 -8.75
N SER A 126 12.10 11.62 -7.71
CA SER A 126 13.31 12.34 -7.28
C SER A 126 14.43 11.39 -6.88
N ALA A 127 14.11 10.35 -6.10
CA ALA A 127 15.10 9.36 -5.66
C ALA A 127 15.58 8.47 -6.81
N ILE A 128 14.68 8.07 -7.72
CA ILE A 128 15.03 7.28 -8.90
C ILE A 128 15.92 8.06 -9.87
N ILE A 129 15.65 9.36 -10.12
CA ILE A 129 16.52 10.20 -10.96
C ILE A 129 17.89 10.38 -10.31
N LEU A 130 17.95 10.64 -9.00
CA LEU A 130 19.23 10.77 -8.28
C LEU A 130 20.04 9.45 -8.25
N ALA A 131 19.36 8.29 -8.27
CA ALA A 131 20.00 6.98 -8.32
C ALA A 131 20.50 6.59 -9.72
N HIS A 132 19.94 7.17 -10.79
CA HIS A 132 20.21 6.82 -12.19
C HIS A 132 20.71 8.03 -13.02
N PRO A 133 21.98 8.48 -12.81
CA PRO A 133 22.58 9.58 -13.57
C PRO A 133 22.76 9.29 -15.07
N GLU A 134 22.54 8.07 -15.52
CA GLU A 134 22.49 7.70 -16.94
C GLU A 134 21.15 7.98 -17.62
N MET A 135 20.14 8.47 -16.89
CA MET A 135 18.78 8.70 -17.41
C MET A 135 18.73 9.81 -18.46
N GLN A 136 17.95 9.58 -19.51
CA GLN A 136 17.83 10.45 -20.70
C GLN A 136 16.39 10.92 -20.93
N VAL A 137 15.38 10.12 -20.54
CA VAL A 137 13.97 10.50 -20.60
C VAL A 137 13.27 10.09 -19.32
N TYR A 138 12.56 11.03 -18.72
CA TYR A 138 11.67 10.83 -17.59
C TYR A 138 10.26 11.31 -17.95
N ILE A 139 9.23 10.53 -17.60
CA ILE A 139 7.82 10.87 -17.84
C ILE A 139 7.02 10.68 -16.54
N GLY A 140 6.49 11.76 -15.98
CA GLY A 140 5.55 11.72 -14.86
C GLY A 140 4.11 11.93 -15.32
N LEU A 141 3.17 11.15 -14.79
CA LEU A 141 1.72 11.32 -14.99
C LEU A 141 1.03 11.49 -13.63
N ASP A 142 0.12 12.46 -13.52
CA ASP A 142 -0.89 12.53 -12.45
C ASP A 142 -2.22 12.99 -13.04
N VAL A 143 -3.31 12.76 -12.30
CA VAL A 143 -4.63 13.32 -12.58
C VAL A 143 -4.92 14.58 -11.74
N ASP A 144 -4.16 14.80 -10.67
CA ASP A 144 -4.39 15.86 -9.70
C ASP A 144 -3.53 17.11 -9.98
N PRO A 145 -4.13 18.28 -10.29
CA PRO A 145 -3.39 19.51 -10.59
C PRO A 145 -2.56 20.03 -9.40
N VAL A 146 -2.95 19.74 -8.16
CA VAL A 146 -2.18 20.15 -6.97
C VAL A 146 -0.93 19.28 -6.83
N ALA A 147 -1.06 17.99 -7.07
CA ALA A 147 0.06 17.06 -7.03
C ALA A 147 1.08 17.37 -8.14
N HIS A 148 0.60 17.49 -9.38
CA HIS A 148 1.42 17.78 -10.56
C HIS A 148 2.24 19.08 -10.42
N GLN A 149 1.67 20.17 -9.88
CA GLN A 149 2.42 21.40 -9.60
C GLN A 149 3.53 21.17 -8.56
N MET A 150 3.20 20.56 -7.41
CA MET A 150 4.19 20.27 -6.35
C MET A 150 5.31 19.33 -6.83
N ALA A 151 4.98 18.42 -7.74
CA ALA A 151 5.94 17.56 -8.42
C ALA A 151 6.86 18.35 -9.37
N GLN A 152 6.33 19.25 -10.19
CA GLN A 152 7.13 20.14 -11.04
C GLN A 152 8.09 21.00 -10.20
N ASP A 153 7.61 21.57 -9.09
CA ASP A 153 8.42 22.38 -8.20
C ASP A 153 9.56 21.58 -7.54
N ARG A 154 9.28 20.37 -7.04
CA ARG A 154 10.31 19.45 -6.50
C ARG A 154 11.32 19.05 -7.57
N MET A 155 10.87 18.65 -8.75
CA MET A 155 11.76 18.22 -9.85
C MET A 155 12.67 19.36 -10.29
N ASN A 156 12.15 20.58 -10.39
CA ASN A 156 12.92 21.79 -10.68
C ASN A 156 13.95 22.14 -9.60
N ALA A 157 13.73 21.76 -8.33
CA ALA A 157 14.74 21.90 -7.27
C ALA A 157 15.83 20.83 -7.38
N VAL A 158 15.43 19.55 -7.48
CA VAL A 158 16.34 18.40 -7.60
C VAL A 158 17.31 18.54 -8.77
N LEU A 159 16.84 18.96 -9.94
CA LEU A 159 17.68 19.17 -11.13
C LEU A 159 18.69 20.33 -10.97
N LYS A 160 18.39 21.34 -10.14
CA LYS A 160 19.31 22.45 -9.84
C LYS A 160 20.38 22.03 -8.84
N GLU A 161 19.97 21.37 -7.75
CA GLU A 161 20.87 20.96 -6.66
C GLU A 161 21.89 19.90 -7.10
N SER A 162 21.51 19.04 -8.04
CA SER A 162 22.35 17.93 -8.55
C SER A 162 23.29 18.32 -9.70
N ASN A 163 23.40 19.60 -10.06
CA ASN A 163 24.12 20.10 -11.25
C ASN A 163 23.67 19.43 -12.57
N TYR A 164 22.40 19.01 -12.67
CA TYR A 164 21.82 18.42 -13.90
C TYR A 164 21.66 19.42 -15.07
N SER A 165 22.16 20.65 -14.93
CA SER A 165 22.23 21.68 -15.98
C SER A 165 22.94 21.21 -17.26
N ASP A 166 23.97 20.35 -17.13
CA ASP A 166 24.67 19.72 -18.27
C ASP A 166 24.13 18.32 -18.62
N SER A 167 23.08 17.86 -17.94
CA SER A 167 22.49 16.54 -18.20
C SER A 167 21.74 16.49 -19.52
N LYS A 168 21.60 15.28 -20.07
CA LYS A 168 20.75 15.02 -21.24
C LYS A 168 19.33 14.57 -20.85
N LEU A 169 18.95 14.72 -19.57
CA LEU A 169 17.67 14.24 -19.05
C LEU A 169 16.52 15.15 -19.49
N LYS A 170 15.65 14.64 -20.36
CA LYS A 170 14.38 15.27 -20.71
C LYS A 170 13.33 14.89 -19.67
N VAL A 171 12.87 15.87 -18.89
CA VAL A 171 11.77 15.70 -17.92
C VAL A 171 10.45 16.14 -18.55
N HIS A 172 9.51 15.21 -18.66
CA HIS A 172 8.15 15.44 -19.11
C HIS A 172 7.17 15.18 -17.95
N THR A 173 6.15 16.02 -17.78
CA THR A 173 5.13 15.85 -16.72
C THR A 173 3.74 16.18 -17.27
N TYR A 174 2.77 15.29 -17.06
CA TYR A 174 1.45 15.35 -17.70
C TYR A 174 0.29 15.25 -16.73
N LEU A 175 -0.73 16.10 -16.93
CA LEU A 175 -2.05 15.96 -16.33
C LEU A 175 -2.92 15.00 -17.16
N LYS A 176 -2.65 13.71 -17.00
CA LYS A 176 -3.26 12.58 -17.73
C LYS A 176 -3.33 11.36 -16.82
N ASN A 177 -4.29 10.47 -17.04
CA ASN A 177 -4.40 9.25 -16.25
C ASN A 177 -3.40 8.20 -16.76
N PHE A 178 -2.92 7.30 -15.88
CA PHE A 178 -1.96 6.27 -16.25
C PHE A 178 -2.45 5.28 -17.32
N LYS A 179 -3.76 5.15 -17.55
CA LYS A 179 -4.32 4.42 -18.70
C LYS A 179 -3.83 4.98 -20.05
N ASP A 180 -3.50 6.27 -20.08
CA ASP A 180 -3.08 7.02 -21.26
C ASP A 180 -1.56 6.88 -21.53
N VAL A 181 -0.83 6.06 -20.76
CA VAL A 181 0.64 5.89 -20.85
C VAL A 181 1.15 5.65 -22.28
N LYS A 182 0.46 4.83 -23.07
CA LYS A 182 0.82 4.57 -24.48
C LYS A 182 0.66 5.80 -25.37
N TYR A 183 -0.36 6.62 -25.12
CA TYR A 183 -0.56 7.86 -25.84
C TYR A 183 0.54 8.87 -25.47
N VAL A 184 0.87 8.99 -24.18
CA VAL A 184 1.94 9.87 -23.69
C VAL A 184 3.31 9.48 -24.24
N LEU A 185 3.63 8.19 -24.30
CA LEU A 185 4.86 7.71 -24.95
C LEU A 185 4.92 8.10 -26.43
N CYS A 186 3.79 8.05 -27.15
CA CYS A 186 3.70 8.49 -28.55
C CYS A 186 3.93 10.00 -28.71
N GLU A 187 3.46 10.79 -27.74
CA GLU A 187 3.55 12.25 -27.71
C GLU A 187 4.99 12.72 -27.39
N VAL A 188 5.69 12.02 -26.50
CA VAL A 188 7.07 12.32 -26.07
C VAL A 188 8.08 11.89 -27.13
N ASP A 189 8.09 10.61 -27.53
CA ASP A 189 8.95 10.09 -28.59
C ASP A 189 8.40 8.75 -29.13
N LYS A 190 8.06 8.73 -30.41
CA LYS A 190 7.57 7.52 -31.10
C LYS A 190 8.55 6.35 -31.02
N GLN A 191 9.85 6.59 -30.87
CA GLN A 191 10.84 5.52 -30.69
C GLN A 191 10.62 4.75 -29.39
N LEU A 192 10.19 5.41 -28.31
CA LEU A 192 9.93 4.77 -27.00
C LEU A 192 8.78 3.75 -27.04
N ILE A 193 7.86 3.84 -28.00
CA ILE A 193 6.86 2.79 -28.24
C ILE A 193 7.49 1.55 -28.87
N THR A 194 8.49 1.73 -29.74
CA THR A 194 9.15 0.63 -30.48
C THR A 194 10.29 -0.02 -29.70
N SER A 195 11.10 0.75 -28.94
CA SER A 195 12.12 0.21 -28.03
C SER A 195 11.52 -0.29 -26.72
N GLY A 196 10.40 0.31 -26.30
CA GLY A 196 9.91 0.28 -24.94
C GLY A 196 10.72 1.18 -24.00
N VAL A 197 10.28 1.27 -22.74
CA VAL A 197 10.94 1.97 -21.63
C VAL A 197 11.57 1.01 -20.62
N ASP A 198 12.68 1.42 -19.99
CA ASP A 198 13.47 0.55 -19.10
C ASP A 198 12.75 0.30 -17.75
N GLY A 199 11.99 1.28 -17.24
CA GLY A 199 11.25 1.15 -15.98
C GLY A 199 9.91 1.90 -15.93
N ILE A 200 8.93 1.32 -15.24
CA ILE A 200 7.62 1.92 -14.95
C ILE A 200 7.25 1.68 -13.48
N LEU A 201 6.80 2.73 -12.78
CA LEU A 201 6.28 2.69 -11.41
C LEU A 201 4.78 3.07 -11.37
N MET A 202 4.02 2.39 -10.50
CA MET A 202 2.65 2.78 -10.11
C MET A 202 2.48 2.68 -8.58
N ASP A 203 2.50 3.81 -7.87
CA ASP A 203 2.17 3.93 -6.43
C ASP A 203 0.67 4.29 -6.27
N LEU A 204 -0.17 3.28 -6.05
CA LEU A 204 -1.63 3.42 -6.18
C LEU A 204 -2.29 4.13 -4.99
N GLY A 205 -3.50 4.66 -5.19
CA GLY A 205 -4.34 5.16 -4.09
C GLY A 205 -4.44 6.68 -4.03
N MET A 206 -4.07 7.29 -2.91
CA MET A 206 -4.34 8.72 -2.61
C MET A 206 -3.10 9.45 -2.10
N SER A 207 -2.87 10.67 -2.59
CA SER A 207 -1.77 11.52 -2.15
C SER A 207 -2.02 12.19 -0.79
N SER A 208 -0.97 12.72 -0.15
CA SER A 208 -1.13 13.59 1.03
C SER A 208 -2.07 14.76 0.77
N MET A 209 -2.01 15.35 -0.41
CA MET A 209 -2.72 16.57 -0.77
C MET A 209 -4.23 16.30 -0.76
N GLN A 210 -4.64 15.18 -1.35
CA GLN A 210 -6.03 14.69 -1.37
C GLN A 210 -6.58 14.34 0.03
N VAL A 211 -5.77 13.73 0.90
CA VAL A 211 -6.22 13.28 2.24
C VAL A 211 -6.13 14.39 3.30
N ASN A 212 -5.20 15.34 3.13
CA ASN A 212 -4.98 16.43 4.06
C ASN A 212 -5.90 17.63 3.79
N ASP A 213 -6.25 17.93 2.55
CA ASP A 213 -7.29 18.91 2.25
C ASP A 213 -8.68 18.33 2.56
N ALA A 214 -9.43 19.02 3.42
CA ALA A 214 -10.79 18.66 3.75
C ALA A 214 -11.76 18.85 2.56
N GLN A 215 -11.51 19.82 1.68
CA GLN A 215 -12.39 20.16 0.55
C GLN A 215 -12.40 19.06 -0.53
N ARG A 216 -11.40 18.18 -0.57
CA ARG A 216 -11.35 17.03 -1.48
C ARG A 216 -12.20 15.84 -1.04
N GLY A 217 -12.69 15.83 0.21
CA GLY A 217 -13.66 14.83 0.69
C GLY A 217 -13.13 13.42 0.99
N PHE A 218 -11.85 13.11 0.72
CA PHE A 218 -11.28 11.78 0.97
C PHE A 218 -11.12 11.42 2.46
N SER A 219 -11.12 12.40 3.36
CA SER A 219 -10.83 12.18 4.77
C SER A 219 -12.02 11.68 5.57
N VAL A 220 -11.85 10.53 6.25
CA VAL A 220 -12.81 10.02 7.26
C VAL A 220 -12.83 10.89 8.54
N LEU A 221 -11.79 11.71 8.76
CA LEU A 221 -11.62 12.48 10.00
C LEU A 221 -11.87 13.99 9.81
N LYS A 222 -11.51 14.56 8.65
CA LYS A 222 -11.76 15.98 8.33
C LYS A 222 -13.13 16.13 7.66
N ARG A 223 -13.90 17.15 8.07
CA ARG A 223 -15.23 17.45 7.51
C ARG A 223 -15.10 18.29 6.23
N GLY A 224 -15.75 17.84 5.16
CA GLY A 224 -15.82 18.54 3.88
C GLY A 224 -16.95 17.99 3.00
N PRO A 225 -17.03 18.40 1.71
CA PRO A 225 -18.05 17.92 0.77
C PRO A 225 -17.82 16.45 0.38
N LEU A 226 -18.84 15.80 -0.15
CA LEU A 226 -18.75 14.41 -0.64
C LEU A 226 -18.21 14.37 -2.08
N ASP A 227 -17.00 14.89 -2.29
CA ASP A 227 -16.37 14.96 -3.62
C ASP A 227 -15.65 13.66 -4.00
N MET A 228 -14.47 13.40 -3.41
CA MET A 228 -13.62 12.22 -3.64
C MET A 228 -13.06 12.05 -5.06
N ARG A 229 -13.13 13.07 -5.92
CA ARG A 229 -12.51 13.02 -7.27
C ARG A 229 -11.00 13.30 -7.19
N MET A 230 -10.20 12.43 -7.81
CA MET A 230 -8.75 12.61 -7.95
C MET A 230 -8.43 13.69 -9.00
N ASP A 231 -9.16 13.68 -10.13
CA ASP A 231 -9.24 14.82 -11.06
C ASP A 231 -10.42 15.74 -10.68
N PRO A 232 -10.21 16.99 -10.27
CA PRO A 232 -11.28 17.96 -10.00
C PRO A 232 -12.21 18.27 -11.20
N LYS A 233 -11.85 17.86 -12.42
CA LYS A 233 -12.68 17.95 -13.64
C LYS A 233 -13.55 16.73 -13.89
N GLY A 234 -13.39 15.64 -13.12
CA GLY A 234 -14.23 14.43 -13.23
C GLY A 234 -15.72 14.74 -13.02
N SER A 235 -16.60 14.06 -13.75
CA SER A 235 -18.03 14.39 -13.78
C SER A 235 -18.88 13.84 -12.62
N LEU A 236 -18.37 12.83 -11.89
CA LEU A 236 -19.09 12.11 -10.85
C LEU A 236 -18.48 12.39 -9.48
N LYS A 237 -19.28 12.73 -8.47
CA LYS A 237 -18.87 12.85 -7.06
C LYS A 237 -19.42 11.71 -6.21
N ALA A 238 -18.83 11.51 -5.04
CA ALA A 238 -19.39 10.59 -4.03
C ALA A 238 -20.81 11.00 -3.57
N GLU A 239 -21.14 12.29 -3.64
CA GLU A 239 -22.46 12.84 -3.39
C GLU A 239 -23.52 12.30 -4.38
N ASP A 240 -23.22 12.31 -5.68
CA ASP A 240 -24.11 11.85 -6.73
C ASP A 240 -24.40 10.34 -6.60
N ILE A 241 -23.38 9.56 -6.22
CA ILE A 241 -23.52 8.14 -5.89
C ILE A 241 -24.47 7.95 -4.70
N LEU A 242 -24.22 8.66 -3.60
CA LEU A 242 -24.99 8.48 -2.37
C LEU A 242 -26.44 8.94 -2.51
N ASN A 243 -26.72 10.00 -3.27
CA ASN A 243 -28.05 10.59 -3.39
C ASN A 243 -28.84 10.08 -4.61
N SER A 244 -28.18 9.80 -5.74
CA SER A 244 -28.87 9.61 -7.03
C SER A 244 -28.74 8.21 -7.64
N TRP A 245 -27.72 7.41 -7.31
CA TRP A 245 -27.58 6.06 -7.89
C TRP A 245 -28.69 5.08 -7.41
N PRO A 246 -29.02 4.05 -8.20
CA PRO A 246 -29.87 2.95 -7.76
C PRO A 246 -29.41 2.33 -6.43
N ALA A 247 -30.36 1.90 -5.60
CA ALA A 247 -30.08 1.44 -4.23
C ALA A 247 -29.21 0.17 -4.22
N ASP A 248 -29.50 -0.75 -5.11
CA ASP A 248 -28.74 -1.98 -5.40
C ASP A 248 -27.32 -1.68 -5.89
N GLU A 249 -27.11 -0.67 -6.73
CA GLU A 249 -25.77 -0.23 -7.15
C GLU A 249 -24.95 0.38 -5.99
N VAL A 250 -25.58 1.17 -5.11
CA VAL A 250 -24.94 1.61 -3.86
C VAL A 250 -24.60 0.40 -2.98
N GLY A 251 -25.50 -0.59 -2.88
CA GLY A 251 -25.24 -1.86 -2.21
C GLY A 251 -24.05 -2.62 -2.81
N ARG A 252 -23.98 -2.70 -4.14
CA ARG A 252 -22.91 -3.36 -4.90
C ARG A 252 -21.55 -2.76 -4.58
N ILE A 253 -21.37 -1.44 -4.68
CA ILE A 253 -20.06 -0.84 -4.40
C ILE A 253 -19.64 -1.00 -2.93
N LEU A 254 -20.58 -0.87 -1.98
CA LEU A 254 -20.28 -1.06 -0.55
C LEU A 254 -19.83 -2.51 -0.25
N ARG A 255 -20.44 -3.49 -0.91
CA ARG A 255 -20.10 -4.91 -0.81
C ARG A 255 -18.77 -5.23 -1.50
N ASP A 256 -18.62 -4.84 -2.75
CA ASP A 256 -17.59 -5.36 -3.66
C ASP A 256 -16.32 -4.49 -3.66
N TYR A 257 -16.46 -3.16 -3.61
CA TYR A 257 -15.33 -2.22 -3.55
C TYR A 257 -14.93 -1.90 -2.11
N GLY A 258 -15.88 -1.97 -1.16
CA GLY A 258 -15.62 -1.77 0.27
C GLY A 258 -15.24 -3.04 1.05
N GLU A 259 -15.53 -4.23 0.51
CA GLU A 259 -15.48 -5.51 1.26
C GLU A 259 -16.21 -5.41 2.63
N GLU A 260 -17.32 -4.63 2.71
CA GLU A 260 -18.04 -4.37 3.97
C GLU A 260 -19.21 -5.35 4.20
N SER A 261 -19.05 -6.19 5.22
CA SER A 261 -20.05 -7.10 5.76
C SER A 261 -21.46 -6.54 5.97
N ASN A 262 -21.61 -5.27 6.37
CA ASN A 262 -22.91 -4.65 6.69
C ASN A 262 -23.49 -3.80 5.54
N TRP A 263 -23.03 -4.03 4.29
CA TRP A 263 -23.40 -3.25 3.10
C TRP A 263 -24.91 -3.01 2.96
N HIS A 264 -25.74 -4.05 3.08
CA HIS A 264 -27.19 -3.98 2.88
C HIS A 264 -27.90 -3.09 3.94
N PHE A 265 -27.42 -3.10 5.18
CA PHE A 265 -27.95 -2.21 6.22
C PHE A 265 -27.53 -0.75 5.99
N LEU A 266 -26.28 -0.52 5.57
CA LEU A 266 -25.77 0.81 5.25
C LEU A 266 -26.47 1.39 4.01
N GLN A 267 -26.65 0.60 2.96
CA GLN A 267 -27.47 0.89 1.78
C GLN A 267 -28.86 1.38 2.20
N ASN A 268 -29.59 0.60 3.01
CA ASN A 268 -30.93 0.97 3.45
C ASN A 268 -30.92 2.27 4.25
N LYS A 269 -29.92 2.50 5.10
CA LYS A 269 -29.77 3.77 5.85
C LYS A 269 -29.46 4.97 4.95
N ILE A 270 -28.64 4.80 3.91
CA ILE A 270 -28.37 5.84 2.90
C ILE A 270 -29.67 6.16 2.12
N VAL A 271 -30.42 5.14 1.70
CA VAL A 271 -31.70 5.31 0.99
C VAL A 271 -32.74 6.02 1.86
N THR A 272 -32.83 5.70 3.17
CA THR A 272 -33.68 6.47 4.11
C THR A 272 -33.22 7.92 4.22
N ALA A 273 -31.90 8.20 4.26
CA ALA A 273 -31.41 9.57 4.37
C ALA A 273 -31.79 10.46 3.17
N ARG A 274 -31.94 9.89 1.96
CA ARG A 274 -32.45 10.59 0.77
C ARG A 274 -33.86 11.17 1.00
N GLN A 275 -34.69 10.47 1.76
CA GLN A 275 -36.07 10.90 2.09
C GLN A 275 -36.09 12.16 2.99
N THR A 276 -34.96 12.48 3.64
CA THR A 276 -34.79 13.66 4.50
C THR A 276 -33.74 14.63 3.94
N GLY A 277 -33.60 14.70 2.61
CA GLY A 277 -32.71 15.63 1.90
C GLY A 277 -31.43 15.01 1.32
N GLY A 278 -30.97 13.87 1.86
CA GLY A 278 -29.76 13.18 1.40
C GLY A 278 -28.52 13.44 2.28
N LEU A 279 -27.35 13.26 1.68
CA LEU A 279 -26.03 13.43 2.31
C LEU A 279 -25.19 14.39 1.46
N HIS A 280 -24.66 15.46 2.06
CA HIS A 280 -23.91 16.52 1.36
C HIS A 280 -22.48 16.72 1.91
N SER A 281 -22.09 15.97 2.95
CA SER A 281 -20.79 16.12 3.60
C SER A 281 -20.24 14.80 4.17
N THR A 282 -18.91 14.69 4.23
CA THR A 282 -18.22 13.57 4.89
C THR A 282 -18.66 13.44 6.35
N GLY A 283 -18.96 14.56 7.01
CA GLY A 283 -19.47 14.60 8.37
C GLY A 283 -20.84 13.96 8.54
N GLN A 284 -21.79 14.18 7.62
CA GLN A 284 -23.10 13.52 7.63
C GLN A 284 -22.98 12.02 7.35
N LEU A 285 -22.17 11.63 6.36
CA LEU A 285 -21.89 10.23 6.04
C LEU A 285 -21.27 9.49 7.23
N VAL A 286 -20.25 10.07 7.88
CA VAL A 286 -19.62 9.49 9.08
C VAL A 286 -20.61 9.38 10.24
N HIS A 287 -21.48 10.38 10.45
CA HIS A 287 -22.53 10.33 11.47
C HIS A 287 -23.55 9.20 11.20
N LEU A 288 -23.98 9.03 9.94
CA LEU A 288 -24.84 7.92 9.53
C LEU A 288 -24.17 6.57 9.79
N ILE A 289 -22.89 6.42 9.46
CA ILE A 289 -22.11 5.19 9.69
C ILE A 289 -21.95 4.91 11.19
N GLN A 290 -21.65 5.92 12.00
CA GLN A 290 -21.55 5.79 13.46
C GLN A 290 -22.88 5.29 14.06
N ASN A 291 -24.01 5.89 13.69
CA ASN A 291 -25.34 5.46 14.11
C ASN A 291 -25.77 4.11 13.52
N SER A 292 -25.07 3.62 12.49
CA SER A 292 -25.31 2.34 11.84
C SER A 292 -24.36 1.22 12.30
N THR A 293 -23.38 1.51 13.16
CA THR A 293 -22.41 0.51 13.65
C THR A 293 -22.69 0.17 15.11
N PHE A 294 -23.20 -1.05 15.37
CA PHE A 294 -23.51 -1.51 16.73
C PHE A 294 -22.32 -1.39 17.70
N ARG A 295 -22.61 -0.97 18.94
CA ARG A 295 -21.62 -0.69 20.01
C ARG A 295 -20.69 -1.87 20.35
N THR A 296 -21.04 -3.09 19.97
CA THR A 296 -20.29 -4.35 20.24
C THR A 296 -18.90 -4.41 19.62
N LYS A 297 -18.56 -3.56 18.64
CA LYS A 297 -17.19 -3.46 18.05
C LYS A 297 -16.36 -2.27 18.57
N GLY A 298 -16.87 -1.49 19.52
CA GLY A 298 -16.18 -0.37 20.16
C GLY A 298 -15.80 0.79 19.20
N ARG A 299 -14.98 1.73 19.68
CA ARG A 299 -14.58 2.94 18.94
C ARG A 299 -13.81 2.63 17.64
N GLN A 300 -13.15 1.47 17.55
CA GLN A 300 -12.47 1.00 16.34
C GLN A 300 -13.41 0.40 15.29
N GLY A 301 -14.66 0.06 15.66
CA GLY A 301 -15.63 -0.58 14.78
C GLY A 301 -16.09 0.36 13.66
N TRP A 302 -16.66 1.51 14.02
CA TRP A 302 -17.19 2.48 13.05
C TRP A 302 -16.09 3.05 12.15
N ILE A 303 -14.86 3.25 12.67
CA ILE A 303 -13.73 3.74 11.87
C ILE A 303 -13.43 2.78 10.72
N LYS A 304 -13.36 1.47 10.98
CA LYS A 304 -13.12 0.46 9.93
C LYS A 304 -14.23 0.44 8.89
N THR A 305 -15.49 0.56 9.32
CA THR A 305 -16.63 0.65 8.40
C THR A 305 -16.60 1.94 7.58
N ALA A 306 -16.23 3.08 8.18
CA ALA A 306 -16.07 4.34 7.47
C ALA A 306 -14.92 4.28 6.45
N THR A 307 -13.75 3.74 6.79
CA THR A 307 -12.65 3.53 5.83
C THR A 307 -13.11 2.70 4.62
N ARG A 308 -13.91 1.65 4.84
CA ARG A 308 -14.46 0.82 3.76
C ARG A 308 -15.51 1.52 2.89
N VAL A 309 -16.42 2.27 3.50
CA VAL A 309 -17.42 3.07 2.77
C VAL A 309 -16.74 4.15 1.92
N PHE A 310 -15.74 4.84 2.48
CA PHE A 310 -14.96 5.85 1.75
C PHE A 310 -14.13 5.19 0.64
N GLN A 311 -13.49 4.04 0.88
CA GLN A 311 -12.81 3.25 -0.16
C GLN A 311 -13.76 2.85 -1.30
N ALA A 312 -14.97 2.38 -0.97
CA ALA A 312 -15.98 2.00 -1.97
C ALA A 312 -16.41 3.16 -2.86
N LEU A 313 -16.66 4.33 -2.25
CA LEU A 313 -17.02 5.56 -2.95
C LEU A 313 -15.85 6.07 -3.80
N ARG A 314 -14.64 6.12 -3.25
CA ARG A 314 -13.40 6.52 -3.96
C ARG A 314 -13.20 5.72 -5.25
N ILE A 315 -13.27 4.38 -5.14
CA ILE A 315 -13.11 3.45 -6.25
C ILE A 315 -14.20 3.65 -7.32
N ALA A 316 -15.44 3.89 -6.89
CA ALA A 316 -16.57 4.11 -7.81
C ALA A 316 -16.51 5.47 -8.50
N VAL A 317 -16.05 6.52 -7.81
CA VAL A 317 -15.87 7.88 -8.36
C VAL A 317 -14.78 7.93 -9.43
N ASN A 318 -13.66 7.22 -9.22
CA ASN A 318 -12.47 7.31 -10.07
C ASN A 318 -12.25 6.09 -11.01
N ASP A 319 -13.23 5.16 -11.08
CA ASP A 319 -13.19 3.88 -11.82
C ASP A 319 -11.88 3.08 -11.64
N GLU A 320 -11.35 3.09 -10.41
CA GLU A 320 -9.92 2.80 -10.15
C GLU A 320 -9.50 1.39 -10.55
N LEU A 321 -10.31 0.39 -10.19
CA LEU A 321 -9.98 -1.02 -10.37
C LEU A 321 -10.00 -1.42 -11.86
N ARG A 322 -10.96 -0.90 -12.62
CA ARG A 322 -11.06 -1.12 -14.07
C ARG A 322 -9.94 -0.41 -14.81
N THR A 323 -9.68 0.85 -14.43
CA THR A 323 -8.55 1.65 -14.93
C THR A 323 -7.23 0.92 -14.67
N LEU A 324 -7.00 0.41 -13.46
CA LEU A 324 -5.82 -0.37 -13.07
C LEU A 324 -5.64 -1.62 -13.94
N GLU A 325 -6.69 -2.45 -14.07
CA GLU A 325 -6.59 -3.72 -14.80
C GLU A 325 -6.12 -3.52 -16.25
N GLY A 326 -6.76 -2.62 -17.00
CA GLY A 326 -6.36 -2.32 -18.38
C GLY A 326 -4.97 -1.68 -18.47
N SER A 327 -4.60 -0.85 -17.49
CA SER A 327 -3.32 -0.13 -17.48
C SER A 327 -2.12 -1.04 -17.26
N ILE A 328 -2.23 -2.09 -16.43
CA ILE A 328 -1.14 -3.03 -16.17
C ILE A 328 -0.65 -3.67 -17.48
N TYR A 329 -1.56 -4.09 -18.36
CA TYR A 329 -1.20 -4.64 -19.68
C TYR A 329 -0.60 -3.57 -20.60
N SER A 330 -1.12 -2.33 -20.56
CA SER A 330 -0.55 -1.23 -21.33
C SER A 330 0.88 -0.91 -20.90
N CYS A 331 1.13 -0.73 -19.61
CA CYS A 331 2.47 -0.53 -19.05
C CYS A 331 3.40 -1.70 -19.40
N PHE A 332 3.01 -2.94 -19.12
CA PHE A 332 3.86 -4.10 -19.39
C PHE A 332 4.22 -4.23 -20.89
N SER A 333 3.26 -4.02 -21.79
CA SER A 333 3.55 -4.06 -23.23
C SER A 333 4.52 -2.97 -23.67
N ALA A 334 4.52 -1.80 -23.01
CA ALA A 334 5.38 -0.66 -23.29
C ALA A 334 6.78 -0.73 -22.65
N LEU A 335 7.10 -1.75 -21.84
CA LEU A 335 8.47 -1.97 -21.34
C LEU A 335 9.43 -2.35 -22.48
N ALA A 336 10.71 -2.04 -22.33
CA ALA A 336 11.79 -2.62 -23.12
C ALA A 336 12.01 -4.11 -22.76
N PRO A 337 12.67 -4.91 -23.60
CA PRO A 337 13.16 -6.24 -23.20
C PRO A 337 14.04 -6.13 -21.95
N GLY A 338 13.75 -6.90 -20.90
CA GLY A 338 14.42 -6.80 -19.60
C GLY A 338 13.95 -5.65 -18.70
N GLY A 339 13.11 -4.73 -19.19
CA GLY A 339 12.55 -3.63 -18.40
C GLY A 339 11.58 -4.10 -17.31
N ARG A 340 11.36 -3.26 -16.28
CA ARG A 340 10.60 -3.60 -15.06
C ARG A 340 9.37 -2.74 -14.84
N LEU A 341 8.25 -3.38 -14.47
CA LEU A 341 7.04 -2.72 -13.97
C LEU A 341 6.91 -3.02 -12.47
N ALA A 342 7.01 -1.96 -11.67
CA ALA A 342 6.83 -1.96 -10.22
C ALA A 342 5.47 -1.34 -9.85
N ILE A 343 4.70 -2.00 -8.98
CA ILE A 343 3.38 -1.52 -8.54
C ILE A 343 3.25 -1.67 -7.03
N ILE A 344 2.97 -0.57 -6.33
CA ILE A 344 2.59 -0.56 -4.92
C ILE A 344 1.06 -0.51 -4.83
N SER A 345 0.49 -1.40 -4.02
CA SER A 345 -0.96 -1.49 -3.78
C SER A 345 -1.27 -1.42 -2.28
N PHE A 346 -2.31 -0.70 -1.88
CA PHE A 346 -2.66 -0.39 -0.49
C PHE A 346 -3.90 -1.12 0.01
N HIS A 347 -4.69 -1.78 -0.85
CA HIS A 347 -5.77 -2.65 -0.39
C HIS A 347 -5.81 -4.03 -1.08
N SER A 348 -6.83 -4.81 -0.71
CA SER A 348 -7.03 -6.21 -1.13
C SER A 348 -7.42 -6.36 -2.60
N LEU A 349 -8.13 -5.38 -3.17
CA LEU A 349 -8.64 -5.42 -4.54
C LEU A 349 -7.55 -5.09 -5.56
N GLU A 350 -6.78 -4.01 -5.35
CA GLU A 350 -5.60 -3.65 -6.15
C GLU A 350 -4.59 -4.81 -6.21
N ASP A 351 -4.13 -5.31 -5.05
CA ASP A 351 -3.16 -6.42 -4.92
C ASP A 351 -3.63 -7.70 -5.63
N ARG A 352 -4.94 -7.96 -5.59
CA ARG A 352 -5.58 -9.08 -6.29
C ARG A 352 -5.50 -8.87 -7.81
N ILE A 353 -5.87 -7.70 -8.32
CA ILE A 353 -5.80 -7.38 -9.75
C ILE A 353 -4.35 -7.45 -10.26
N VAL A 354 -3.40 -6.78 -9.59
CA VAL A 354 -1.97 -6.79 -9.98
C VAL A 354 -1.43 -8.21 -10.02
N LYS A 355 -1.67 -9.02 -8.98
CA LYS A 355 -1.24 -10.43 -8.93
C LYS A 355 -1.85 -11.25 -10.08
N HIS A 356 -3.14 -11.09 -10.37
CA HIS A 356 -3.80 -11.85 -11.42
C HIS A 356 -3.35 -11.42 -12.82
N ALA A 357 -3.27 -10.12 -13.10
CA ALA A 357 -2.75 -9.60 -14.37
C ALA A 357 -1.31 -10.08 -14.64
N PHE A 358 -0.42 -10.00 -13.64
CA PHE A 358 0.96 -10.50 -13.76
C PHE A 358 1.02 -12.00 -14.10
N LEU A 359 0.14 -12.83 -13.50
CA LEU A 359 0.07 -14.27 -13.81
C LEU A 359 -0.41 -14.54 -15.24
N ARG A 360 -1.42 -13.81 -15.73
CA ARG A 360 -1.93 -13.92 -17.11
C ARG A 360 -0.86 -13.48 -18.13
N ILE A 361 -0.16 -12.38 -17.85
CA ILE A 361 0.94 -11.87 -18.66
C ILE A 361 2.03 -12.93 -18.87
N ILE A 362 2.51 -13.60 -17.81
CA ILE A 362 3.57 -14.61 -17.95
C ILE A 362 3.09 -15.92 -18.60
N ASN A 363 1.79 -16.22 -18.55
CA ASN A 363 1.21 -17.41 -19.18
C ASN A 363 0.94 -17.25 -20.68
N GLY A 364 0.85 -16.02 -21.19
CA GLY A 364 0.51 -15.78 -22.59
C GLY A 364 -0.99 -15.76 -22.90
N ASP A 365 -1.85 -15.57 -21.88
CA ASP A 365 -3.28 -15.28 -22.04
C ASP A 365 -3.49 -14.12 -23.04
N ASN A 366 -3.88 -14.43 -24.28
CA ASN A 366 -4.01 -13.42 -25.32
C ASN A 366 -5.17 -12.44 -25.05
N LEU A 367 -4.85 -11.15 -25.06
CA LEU A 367 -5.79 -10.03 -24.80
C LEU A 367 -6.98 -9.93 -25.77
N ALA A 368 -7.02 -10.74 -26.83
CA ALA A 368 -8.11 -10.78 -27.80
C ALA A 368 -9.27 -11.73 -27.43
N ALA A 369 -9.10 -12.63 -26.45
CA ALA A 369 -10.03 -13.75 -26.18
C ALA A 369 -10.69 -13.69 -24.78
N ALA A 370 -11.21 -12.52 -24.39
CA ALA A 370 -11.78 -12.29 -23.05
C ALA A 370 -13.26 -12.73 -22.90
N ALA A 371 -13.66 -13.88 -23.44
CA ALA A 371 -15.09 -14.27 -23.46
C ALA A 371 -15.45 -15.78 -23.44
N THR A 372 -14.60 -16.71 -22.97
CA THR A 372 -15.07 -18.07 -22.58
C THR A 372 -14.22 -18.77 -21.51
N GLU A 373 -14.91 -19.17 -20.44
CA GLU A 373 -14.69 -20.31 -19.53
C GLU A 373 -13.27 -20.67 -19.00
N ALA A 374 -13.22 -21.71 -18.16
CA ALA A 374 -12.08 -22.04 -17.31
C ALA A 374 -11.56 -23.45 -17.59
N GLY A 375 -10.25 -23.57 -17.87
CA GLY A 375 -9.59 -24.87 -17.84
C GLY A 375 -8.31 -24.94 -18.65
N GLU A 376 -7.18 -24.56 -18.04
CA GLU A 376 -6.03 -25.46 -17.89
C GLU A 376 -5.00 -24.90 -16.89
N LYS A 377 -4.19 -25.77 -16.30
CA LYS A 377 -3.10 -25.37 -15.40
C LYS A 377 -1.76 -25.57 -16.09
N CYS A 378 -1.20 -24.48 -16.64
CA CYS A 378 0.20 -24.48 -17.06
C CYS A 378 1.10 -24.90 -15.89
N PRO A 379 2.09 -25.78 -16.11
CA PRO A 379 2.99 -26.25 -15.05
C PRO A 379 4.00 -25.16 -14.68
N HIS A 380 3.59 -24.24 -13.82
CA HIS A 380 4.48 -23.24 -13.24
C HIS A 380 5.56 -23.92 -12.40
N SER A 381 6.78 -24.06 -12.94
CA SER A 381 7.93 -24.36 -12.11
C SER A 381 8.16 -23.18 -11.16
N SER A 382 8.27 -23.49 -9.86
CA SER A 382 8.77 -22.51 -8.90
C SER A 382 10.14 -22.94 -8.42
N GLU A 383 11.10 -22.76 -9.31
CA GLU A 383 12.52 -22.93 -9.06
C GLU A 383 12.98 -22.01 -7.92
N GLU A 384 13.57 -22.60 -6.90
CA GLU A 384 14.50 -21.89 -6.03
C GLU A 384 15.85 -21.98 -6.75
N MET A 385 16.28 -20.88 -7.38
CA MET A 385 17.53 -20.79 -8.13
C MET A 385 18.74 -21.09 -7.22
N GLU A 386 19.90 -21.38 -7.81
CA GLU A 386 21.19 -21.45 -7.07
C GLU A 386 21.84 -20.07 -6.90
N ASP A 387 22.88 -19.99 -6.07
CA ASP A 387 23.29 -18.76 -5.35
C ASP A 387 24.28 -17.86 -6.12
N GLY A 388 24.01 -17.65 -7.42
CA GLY A 388 24.75 -16.72 -8.28
C GLY A 388 23.95 -15.46 -8.61
N GLU A 389 24.59 -14.30 -8.52
CA GLU A 389 24.13 -12.98 -9.01
C GLU A 389 22.69 -12.56 -8.62
N ARG A 390 22.21 -12.99 -7.43
CA ARG A 390 20.85 -12.68 -6.99
C ARG A 390 20.77 -11.32 -6.29
N GLU A 391 19.94 -10.43 -6.83
CA GLU A 391 19.50 -9.23 -6.13
C GLU A 391 18.88 -9.59 -4.77
N VAL A 392 19.38 -9.00 -3.69
CA VAL A 392 19.06 -9.38 -2.29
C VAL A 392 17.56 -9.31 -1.96
N TRP A 393 16.81 -8.43 -2.66
CA TRP A 393 15.36 -8.29 -2.49
C TRP A 393 14.54 -9.39 -3.19
N VAL A 394 15.11 -10.12 -4.17
CA VAL A 394 14.42 -11.13 -5.00
C VAL A 394 14.35 -12.48 -4.27
N LYS A 395 13.44 -12.59 -3.30
CA LYS A 395 13.31 -13.78 -2.43
C LYS A 395 12.72 -15.01 -3.14
N GLN A 396 11.74 -14.85 -4.03
CA GLN A 396 11.15 -15.95 -4.83
C GLN A 396 10.49 -15.39 -6.11
N THR A 397 10.76 -16.00 -7.26
CA THR A 397 10.24 -15.59 -8.57
C THR A 397 9.14 -16.53 -9.11
N ILE A 398 8.53 -16.18 -10.25
CA ILE A 398 7.79 -17.08 -11.15
C ILE A 398 8.16 -16.72 -12.58
N ARG A 399 8.75 -17.65 -13.34
CA ARG A 399 9.07 -17.48 -14.77
C ARG A 399 7.88 -17.86 -15.67
N GLY A 400 7.84 -17.32 -16.89
CA GLY A 400 6.90 -17.71 -17.93
C GLY A 400 7.27 -17.10 -19.30
N GLN A 401 6.41 -17.27 -20.30
CA GLN A 401 6.72 -17.05 -21.72
C GLN A 401 7.07 -15.59 -22.07
N ASN A 402 6.45 -14.61 -21.40
CA ASN A 402 6.61 -13.19 -21.73
C ASN A 402 7.48 -12.41 -20.73
N GLY A 403 7.85 -13.02 -19.60
CA GLY A 403 8.54 -12.33 -18.52
C GLY A 403 8.62 -13.13 -17.22
N THR A 404 9.17 -12.50 -16.19
CA THR A 404 9.35 -13.10 -14.86
C THR A 404 8.74 -12.20 -13.79
N ILE A 405 7.86 -12.75 -12.96
CA ILE A 405 7.40 -12.09 -11.73
C ILE A 405 8.55 -12.21 -10.72
N LEU A 406 9.16 -11.09 -10.34
CA LEU A 406 10.28 -11.06 -9.39
C LEU A 406 9.78 -11.17 -7.94
N THR A 407 8.51 -10.82 -7.69
CA THR A 407 7.86 -10.86 -6.37
C THR A 407 6.72 -11.90 -6.31
N LYS A 408 7.03 -13.21 -6.21
CA LYS A 408 6.03 -14.28 -6.01
C LYS A 408 5.11 -14.00 -4.81
N ARG A 409 5.66 -13.34 -3.79
CA ARG A 409 4.95 -12.67 -2.70
C ARG A 409 5.29 -11.17 -2.78
N PRO A 410 4.38 -10.25 -2.43
CA PRO A 410 4.70 -8.83 -2.44
C PRO A 410 5.72 -8.50 -1.34
N ILE A 411 6.48 -7.45 -1.55
CA ILE A 411 7.29 -6.81 -0.51
C ILE A 411 6.36 -5.90 0.30
N THR A 412 6.48 -5.93 1.62
CA THR A 412 5.66 -5.14 2.56
C THR A 412 6.55 -4.36 3.53
N PRO A 413 6.15 -3.17 4.01
CA PRO A 413 6.95 -2.31 4.89
C PRO A 413 7.60 -2.96 6.11
N SER A 414 8.75 -2.38 6.51
CA SER A 414 9.44 -2.71 7.76
C SER A 414 8.64 -2.20 8.97
N GLN A 415 8.94 -2.70 10.18
CA GLN A 415 8.25 -2.19 11.39
C GLN A 415 8.62 -0.74 11.72
N ARG A 416 9.80 -0.28 11.27
CA ARG A 416 10.26 1.11 11.42
C ARG A 416 9.48 2.01 10.48
N GLU A 417 9.28 1.59 9.23
CA GLU A 417 8.44 2.32 8.26
C GLU A 417 6.97 2.36 8.69
N GLU A 418 6.39 1.26 9.20
CA GLU A 418 5.00 1.24 9.72
C GLU A 418 4.78 2.19 10.91
N ALA A 419 5.83 2.50 11.67
CA ALA A 419 5.80 3.41 12.80
C ALA A 419 5.99 4.88 12.38
N LEU A 420 6.95 5.15 11.48
CA LEU A 420 7.25 6.50 10.97
C LEU A 420 6.19 6.99 9.97
N ASN A 421 5.79 6.13 9.03
CA ASN A 421 4.80 6.42 8.00
C ASN A 421 3.62 5.45 8.12
N THR A 422 2.60 5.83 8.90
CA THR A 422 1.41 4.99 9.15
C THR A 422 0.61 4.59 7.91
N ARG A 423 0.83 5.26 6.77
CA ARG A 423 0.17 4.95 5.48
C ARG A 423 0.79 3.75 4.78
N SER A 424 2.09 3.51 5.01
CA SER A 424 2.82 2.34 4.49
C SER A 424 2.16 1.02 4.92
N ARG A 425 1.51 0.97 6.09
CA ARG A 425 1.02 -0.24 6.77
C ARG A 425 0.21 -1.26 5.95
N SER A 426 -0.45 -0.86 4.86
CA SER A 426 -1.20 -1.78 3.99
C SER A 426 -0.54 -2.04 2.64
N ALA A 427 0.58 -1.36 2.36
CA ALA A 427 1.30 -1.33 1.10
C ALA A 427 1.96 -2.67 0.76
N LYS A 428 1.94 -2.96 -0.54
CA LYS A 428 2.44 -4.20 -1.14
C LYS A 428 3.06 -3.87 -2.50
N LEU A 429 4.38 -3.85 -2.56
CA LEU A 429 5.14 -3.72 -3.79
C LEU A 429 5.19 -5.06 -4.52
N ARG A 430 4.84 -5.06 -5.81
CA ARG A 430 4.98 -6.18 -6.74
C ARG A 430 5.78 -5.74 -7.96
N VAL A 431 6.60 -6.65 -8.49
CA VAL A 431 7.47 -6.39 -9.65
C VAL A 431 7.37 -7.53 -10.66
N ILE A 432 7.26 -7.16 -11.93
CA ILE A 432 7.40 -8.04 -13.09
C ILE A 432 8.44 -7.46 -14.05
N GLN A 433 9.29 -8.33 -14.59
CA GLN A 433 10.29 -8.00 -15.61
C GLN A 433 9.88 -8.59 -16.95
N LYS A 434 9.96 -7.82 -18.04
CA LYS A 434 9.68 -8.28 -19.41
C LYS A 434 10.82 -9.17 -19.93
N GLY A 435 10.48 -10.19 -20.72
CA GLY A 435 11.45 -11.12 -21.28
C GLY A 435 12.47 -10.45 -22.21
N LEU A 436 13.69 -11.01 -22.27
CA LEU A 436 14.82 -10.56 -23.08
C LEU A 436 14.76 -11.10 -24.53
N ARG A 437 13.57 -11.05 -25.17
CA ARG A 437 13.35 -11.65 -26.51
C ARG A 437 14.23 -11.00 -27.59
#